data_AF-A0AAU9UQ27-F1
#
_entry.id   AF-A0AAU9UQ27-F1
#
_cell.length_a   1.000
_cell.length_b   1.000
_cell.length_c   1.000
_cell.angle_alpha   90.00
_cell.angle_beta   90.00
_cell.angle_gamma   90.00
#
_symmetry.space_group_name_H-M   'P 1'
#
loop_
_entity.id
_entity.type
_entity.pdbx_description
1 polymer ?
#
loop_
_entity_poly.entity_id
_entity_poly.type
_entity_poly.pdbx_seq_one_letter_code
_entity_poly.pdbx_strand_id
1 'polypeptide(L)' 'MNNTFIFISAPPEAVEIVNHPHNSKLEVKEGEDVVLECQVKNAKPAAKIVWYRGNQEIKGEKGRLTNDQRALPNVK' A
#
# COMPACT_ATOMS: atom_id res chain seq x y z
N MET A 1 -3.89 -12.82 39.19
CA MET A 1 -4.61 -13.27 37.97
C MET A 1 -3.71 -12.94 36.80
N ASN A 2 -3.12 -13.94 36.15
CA ASN A 2 -2.23 -13.72 35.00
C ASN A 2 -3.07 -13.85 33.72
N ASN A 3 -3.21 -12.75 32.99
CA ASN A 3 -3.85 -12.77 31.68
C ASN A 3 -2.79 -13.12 30.63
N THR A 4 -3.10 -14.09 29.76
CA THR A 4 -2.26 -14.49 28.62
C THR A 4 -2.92 -14.02 27.33
N PHE A 5 -2.17 -13.32 26.47
CA PHE A 5 -2.64 -12.86 25.16
C PHE A 5 -1.95 -13.64 24.03
N ILE A 6 -2.71 -14.02 23.00
CA ILE A 6 -2.18 -14.63 21.77
C ILE A 6 -2.36 -13.64 20.63
N PHE A 7 -1.30 -13.41 19.85
CA PHE A 7 -1.33 -12.56 18.66
C PHE A 7 -1.23 -13.42 17.40
N ILE A 8 -2.18 -13.24 16.48
CA ILE A 8 -2.19 -13.91 15.18
C ILE A 8 -1.58 -12.95 14.15
N SER A 9 -0.49 -13.37 13.50
CA SER A 9 0.13 -12.63 12.40
C SER A 9 0.03 -13.41 11.08
N ALA A 10 -0.38 -12.74 10.02
CA ALA A 10 -0.40 -13.25 8.66
C ALA A 10 0.27 -12.23 7.71
N PRO A 11 1.21 -12.68 6.87
CA PRO A 11 1.74 -11.81 5.82
C PRO A 11 0.62 -11.39 4.85
N PRO A 12 0.78 -10.28 4.12
CA PRO A 12 -0.13 -9.93 3.04
C PRO A 12 -0.12 -11.05 2.00
N GLU A 13 -1.30 -11.40 1.52
CA GLU A 13 -1.48 -12.38 0.45
C GLU A 13 -1.05 -11.81 -0.90
N ALA A 14 -1.33 -10.53 -1.13
CA ALA A 14 -0.93 -9.82 -2.33
C ALA A 14 -0.72 -8.32 -2.05
N VAL A 15 0.18 -7.72 -2.81
CA VAL A 15 0.44 -6.28 -2.87
C VAL A 15 0.46 -5.88 -4.34
N GLU A 16 -0.43 -4.99 -4.73
CA GLU A 16 -0.63 -4.62 -6.13
C GLU A 16 -0.85 -3.11 -6.28
N ILE A 17 -0.42 -2.56 -7.41
CA ILE A 17 -0.82 -1.21 -7.82
C ILE A 17 -2.10 -1.37 -8.63
N VAL A 18 -3.20 -0.81 -8.14
CA VAL A 18 -4.52 -0.99 -8.74
C VAL A 18 -4.58 -0.28 -10.09
N ASN A 19 -5.31 -0.85 -11.04
CA ASN A 19 -5.48 -0.31 -12.40
C ASN A 19 -4.19 -0.18 -13.23
N HIS A 20 -3.08 -0.77 -12.76
CA HIS A 20 -1.82 -0.82 -13.49
C HIS A 20 -1.33 -2.27 -13.58
N PRO A 21 -1.17 -2.84 -14.78
CA PRO A 21 -0.65 -4.19 -14.93
C PRO A 21 0.76 -4.30 -14.37
N HIS A 22 1.09 -5.47 -13.83
CA HIS A 22 2.43 -5.81 -13.36
C HIS A 22 3.44 -5.60 -14.50
N ASN A 23 4.56 -4.96 -14.19
CA ASN A 23 5.63 -4.63 -15.16
C ASN A 23 5.18 -3.76 -16.36
N SER A 24 4.11 -2.97 -16.22
CA SER A 24 3.71 -2.01 -17.24
C SER A 24 4.46 -0.68 -17.14
N LYS A 25 4.67 -0.03 -18.27
CA LYS A 25 5.23 1.33 -18.35
C LYS A 25 4.08 2.34 -18.22
N LEU A 26 4.24 3.31 -17.32
CA LEU A 26 3.35 4.46 -17.19
C LEU A 26 4.02 5.68 -17.81
N GLU A 27 3.39 6.27 -18.82
CA GLU A 27 3.85 7.49 -19.48
C GLU A 27 2.99 8.66 -19.02
N VAL A 28 3.61 9.69 -18.45
CA VAL A 28 2.94 10.87 -17.90
C VAL A 28 3.58 12.10 -18.53
N LYS A 29 2.78 13.09 -18.93
CA LYS A 29 3.32 14.33 -19.50
C LYS A 29 3.82 15.25 -18.39
N GLU A 30 4.81 16.07 -18.72
CA GLU A 30 5.30 17.07 -17.78
C GLU A 30 4.18 18.04 -17.41
N GLY A 31 4.00 18.26 -16.11
CA GLY A 31 2.91 19.09 -15.56
C GLY A 31 1.60 18.34 -15.31
N GLU A 32 1.49 17.05 -15.65
CA GLU A 32 0.35 16.21 -15.26
C GLU A 32 0.61 15.51 -13.92
N ASP A 33 -0.42 15.52 -13.07
CA ASP A 33 -0.45 14.75 -11.83
C ASP A 33 -0.96 13.33 -12.09
N VAL A 34 -0.32 12.35 -11.46
CA VAL A 34 -0.76 10.96 -11.51
C VAL A 34 -0.99 10.42 -10.10
N VAL A 35 -2.07 9.66 -9.92
CA VAL A 35 -2.42 9.02 -8.65
C VAL A 35 -2.19 7.53 -8.79
N LEU A 36 -1.28 7.00 -7.97
CA LEU A 36 -1.05 5.56 -7.86
C LEU A 36 -1.71 5.06 -6.58
N GLU A 37 -2.51 4.01 -6.70
CA GLU A 37 -3.17 3.35 -5.58
C GLU A 37 -2.49 2.01 -5.31
N CYS A 38 -2.07 1.77 -4.06
CA CYS A 38 -1.52 0.49 -3.64
C CYS A 38 -2.55 -0.23 -2.76
N GLN A 39 -2.89 -1.46 -3.15
CA GLN A 39 -3.78 -2.32 -2.38
C GLN A 39 -3.00 -3.49 -1.78
N VAL A 40 -3.24 -3.72 -0.49
CA VAL A 40 -2.69 -4.85 0.27
C VAL A 40 -3.82 -5.76 0.71
N LYS A 41 -3.77 -7.05 0.35
CA LYS A 41 -4.80 -8.04 0.65
C LYS A 41 -4.40 -8.89 1.87
N ASN A 42 -5.35 -9.09 2.80
CA ASN A 42 -5.29 -10.06 3.90
C ASN A 42 -4.09 -10.00 4.86
N ALA A 43 -3.48 -8.82 5.03
CA ALA A 43 -2.43 -8.61 6.04
C ALA A 43 -2.99 -8.55 7.47
N LYS A 44 -2.36 -9.28 8.41
CA LYS A 44 -2.66 -9.20 9.84
C LYS A 44 -1.35 -9.10 10.65
N PRO A 45 -1.12 -8.03 11.42
CA PRO A 45 -1.87 -6.77 11.46
C PRO A 45 -1.79 -6.00 10.14
N ALA A 46 -2.49 -4.87 10.04
CA ALA A 46 -2.45 -4.02 8.84
C ALA A 46 -1.01 -3.66 8.45
N ALA A 47 -0.68 -3.85 7.17
CA ALA A 47 0.66 -3.59 6.66
C ALA A 47 0.97 -2.10 6.58
N LYS A 48 2.25 -1.76 6.72
CA LYS A 48 2.77 -0.44 6.40
C LYS A 48 3.11 -0.38 4.90
N ILE A 49 2.51 0.56 4.19
CA ILE A 49 2.80 0.80 2.77
C ILE A 49 3.93 1.84 2.68
N VAL A 50 4.92 1.57 1.83
CA VAL A 50 6.05 2.46 1.57
C VAL A 50 6.23 2.61 0.07
N TRP A 51 6.33 3.85 -0.42
CA TRP A 51 6.51 4.16 -1.83
C TRP A 51 7.97 4.43 -2.14
N TYR A 52 8.45 3.87 -3.25
CA TYR A 52 9.82 4.07 -3.75
C TYR A 52 9.81 4.59 -5.19
N ARG A 53 10.72 5.50 -5.49
CA ARG A 53 11.07 5.90 -6.86
C ARG A 53 12.51 5.51 -7.13
N GLY A 54 12.71 4.44 -7.90
CA GLY A 54 14.01 3.78 -7.99
C GLY A 54 14.44 3.28 -6.61
N ASN A 55 15.62 3.67 -6.14
CA ASN A 55 16.16 3.27 -4.84
C ASN A 55 15.86 4.25 -3.70
N GLN A 56 15.06 5.29 -3.96
CA GLN A 56 14.76 6.33 -2.99
C GLN A 56 13.34 6.20 -2.44
N GLU A 57 13.22 6.09 -1.12
CA GLU A 57 11.93 6.18 -0.43
C GLU A 57 11.32 7.57 -0.61
N ILE A 58 10.07 7.61 -1.04
CA ILE A 58 9.29 8.85 -1.10
C ILE A 58 8.72 9.09 0.28
N LYS A 59 9.26 10.10 0.98
CA LYS A 59 8.68 10.61 2.23
C LYS A 59 7.61 11.63 1.89
N GLY A 60 6.52 11.64 2.67
CA GLY A 60 5.40 12.56 2.45
C GLY A 60 5.87 14.01 2.37
N GLU A 61 5.20 14.79 1.51
CA GLU A 61 5.40 16.21 1.12
C GLU A 61 5.97 16.46 -0.30
N LYS A 62 6.68 15.51 -0.93
CA LYS A 62 7.06 15.62 -2.38
C LYS A 62 6.22 14.76 -3.34
N GLY A 63 5.39 13.89 -2.77
CA GLY A 63 4.24 13.26 -3.41
C GLY A 63 3.14 13.26 -2.35
N ARG A 64 1.93 13.68 -2.68
CA ARG A 64 0.79 13.62 -1.75
C ARG A 64 0.45 12.15 -1.49
N LEU A 65 1.11 11.56 -0.49
CA LEU A 65 0.83 10.22 -0.01
C LEU A 65 -0.38 10.32 0.92
N THR A 66 -1.59 10.16 0.38
CA THR A 66 -2.78 9.98 1.20
C THR A 66 -2.81 8.52 1.65
N ASN A 67 -2.50 8.28 2.92
CA ASN A 67 -2.64 6.97 3.53
C ASN A 67 -4.12 6.74 3.84
N ASP A 68 -4.95 6.60 2.79
CA ASP A 68 -6.34 6.19 2.94
C ASP A 68 -6.33 4.70 3.31
N GLN A 69 -6.01 4.42 4.57
CA GLN A 69 -6.21 3.13 5.22
C GLN A 69 -7.70 2.86 5.42
N ARG A 70 -8.51 3.04 4.36
CA ARG A 70 -9.65 2.16 4.16
C ARG A 70 -9.05 0.78 3.89
N ALA A 71 -8.63 0.10 4.96
CA ALA A 71 -8.71 -1.34 4.99
C ALA A 71 -10.15 -1.61 4.56
N LEU A 72 -10.35 -2.02 3.29
CA LEU A 72 -11.66 -2.44 2.84
C LEU A 72 -12.05 -3.55 3.82
N PRO A 73 -13.03 -3.32 4.70
CA PRO A 73 -13.36 -4.27 5.73
C PRO A 73 -14.07 -5.41 5.00
N ASN A 74 -13.32 -6.46 4.68
CA ASN A 74 -13.81 -7.66 4.02
C ASN A 74 -14.34 -7.39 2.60
N VAL A 75 -13.48 -7.63 1.59
CA VAL A 75 -14.02 -8.12 0.31
C VAL A 75 -14.69 -9.46 0.64
N LYS A 76 -16.02 -9.48 0.52
CA LYS A 76 -16.89 -10.64 0.73
C LYS A 76 -16.64 -11.68 -0.36
#